data_AF-A0A7T7C9V9-F1
#
_entry.id   AF-A0A7T7C9V9-F1
#
_cell.length_a   1.000
_cell.length_b   1.000
_cell.length_c   1.000
_cell.angle_alpha   90.00
_cell.angle_beta   90.00
_cell.angle_gamma   90.00
#
_symmetry.space_group_name_H-M   'P 1'
#
loop_
_entity.id
_entity.type
_entity.pdbx_description
1 polymer ?
#
loop_
_entity_poly.entity_id
_entity_poly.type
_entity_poly.pdbx_seq_one_letter_code
_entity_poly.pdbx_strand_id
1 'polypeptide(L)'
;METIEAVHNDLSVYQELGAKTNSPTFKKWFNAGLLNEVDEGFVSEIQKYWENHYGKTIDPSLHLAFMNYTGKRDSRVIPGKIMREEILPVLNDYNMSIFYGDKNLYDISIDSPSSAETILKNINGTYFDTYNDSIDIENASKILLKNNTDLIIKPSQTNNGHGIRKLNVKDENIYLDGNIVSIYHLEDIYKENFMVQKAIKQHTNLAAPHPSSVNTLRMVTFRWKDEIKYLFTFARFGKDNDIKDNANAGGIRLGVKDTGEFFDVAVSDDGQTHTHHPTTGYCFADLEPIPNFDEFKQIAKDCHKNILHLNFISWDIVVNFDGKPIFLEANFAGLLSYYQLAAQKPVFGDLTDEILQYVSNELKTKKPILMQKDRRRREQKKQKIQRQELKQIQKQNVDLKKQNQELKSALKKRNNELMAKNDELEDTKDKYNYIVHSKSWRFTQPFRFLLKSIKK
;
A
#
# COMPACT_ATOMS: atom_id res chain seq x y z
N MET A 1 32.89 -27.33 7.13
CA MET A 1 31.68 -26.71 7.69
C MET A 1 31.77 -25.21 7.47
N GLU A 2 31.67 -24.80 6.21
CA GLU A 2 31.20 -23.45 5.89
C GLU A 2 29.72 -23.46 6.20
N THR A 3 29.26 -22.47 6.97
CA THR A 3 27.90 -22.39 7.45
C THR A 3 26.93 -22.29 6.27
N ILE A 4 25.88 -23.09 6.30
CA ILE A 4 24.75 -23.11 5.34
C ILE A 4 24.11 -21.70 5.18
N GLU A 5 24.38 -20.76 6.08
CA GLU A 5 23.98 -19.35 5.99
C GLU A 5 24.74 -18.51 4.95
N ALA A 6 25.95 -18.92 4.51
CA ALA A 6 26.77 -18.13 3.60
C ALA A 6 26.44 -18.32 2.11
N VAL A 7 25.73 -19.41 1.75
CA VAL A 7 25.44 -19.78 0.35
C VAL A 7 24.10 -19.20 -0.15
N HIS A 8 23.29 -18.59 0.71
CA HIS A 8 21.91 -18.19 0.37
C HIS A 8 21.64 -16.68 0.28
N ASN A 9 22.68 -15.83 0.25
CA ASN A 9 22.49 -14.38 0.35
C ASN A 9 23.21 -13.54 -0.72
N ASP A 10 23.68 -14.14 -1.81
CA ASP A 10 24.05 -13.32 -2.97
C ASP A 10 22.82 -12.95 -3.79
N LEU A 11 22.29 -11.76 -3.51
CA LEU A 11 21.16 -11.18 -4.24
C LEU A 11 21.59 -10.41 -5.50
N SER A 12 22.89 -10.43 -5.85
CA SER A 12 23.47 -9.72 -7.00
C SER A 12 22.75 -10.07 -8.30
N VAL A 13 22.53 -11.37 -8.57
CA VAL A 13 21.84 -11.87 -9.76
C VAL A 13 20.48 -11.18 -9.94
N TYR A 14 19.68 -11.08 -8.89
CA TYR A 14 18.38 -10.39 -8.96
C TYR A 14 18.53 -8.90 -9.21
N GLN A 15 19.53 -8.26 -8.60
CA GLN A 15 19.79 -6.82 -8.78
C GLN A 15 20.23 -6.51 -10.22
N GLU A 16 21.09 -7.35 -10.80
CA GLU A 16 21.54 -7.27 -12.20
C GLU A 16 20.37 -7.44 -13.17
N LEU A 17 19.42 -8.31 -12.83
CA LEU A 17 18.18 -8.52 -13.57
C LEU A 17 17.10 -7.43 -13.33
N GLY A 18 17.41 -6.40 -12.55
CA GLY A 18 16.53 -5.26 -12.30
C GLY A 18 15.46 -5.47 -11.21
N ALA A 19 15.55 -6.55 -10.44
CA ALA A 19 14.63 -6.84 -9.34
C ALA A 19 14.90 -5.94 -8.12
N LYS A 20 13.83 -5.51 -7.44
CA LYS A 20 13.93 -4.65 -6.25
C LYS A 20 14.05 -5.50 -5.00
N THR A 21 15.26 -6.01 -4.75
CA THR A 21 15.56 -6.94 -3.65
C THR A 21 15.30 -6.36 -2.25
N ASN A 22 15.34 -5.03 -2.13
CA ASN A 22 15.01 -4.33 -0.89
C ASN A 22 13.50 -4.21 -0.60
N SER A 23 12.63 -4.56 -1.56
CA SER A 23 11.18 -4.44 -1.37
C SER A 23 10.66 -5.50 -0.39
N PRO A 24 9.67 -5.17 0.48
CA PRO A 24 9.08 -6.15 1.38
C PRO A 24 8.49 -7.36 0.66
N THR A 25 7.92 -7.16 -0.53
CA THR A 25 7.32 -8.22 -1.33
C THR A 25 8.37 -9.17 -1.89
N PHE A 26 9.50 -8.66 -2.40
CA PHE A 26 10.61 -9.52 -2.84
C PHE A 26 11.09 -10.42 -1.70
N LYS A 27 11.35 -9.83 -0.53
CA LYS A 27 11.84 -10.59 0.64
C LYS A 27 10.88 -11.71 1.05
N LYS A 28 9.57 -11.44 1.02
CA LYS A 28 8.55 -12.46 1.30
C LYS A 28 8.64 -13.63 0.32
N TRP A 29 8.60 -13.35 -0.98
CA TRP A 29 8.64 -14.39 -2.01
C TRP A 29 9.96 -15.15 -2.05
N PHE A 30 11.08 -14.46 -1.83
CA PHE A 30 12.39 -15.08 -1.71
C PHE A 30 12.40 -16.07 -0.53
N ASN A 31 11.97 -15.64 0.65
CA ASN A 31 11.91 -16.50 1.84
C ASN A 31 10.89 -17.64 1.70
N ALA A 32 9.86 -17.48 0.88
CA ALA A 32 8.89 -18.52 0.58
C ALA A 32 9.35 -19.48 -0.52
N GLY A 33 10.55 -19.29 -1.09
CA GLY A 33 11.10 -20.13 -2.15
C GLY A 33 10.48 -19.88 -3.53
N LEU A 34 9.59 -18.88 -3.68
CA LEU A 34 8.99 -18.52 -4.97
C LEU A 34 9.98 -17.87 -5.93
N LEU A 35 11.20 -17.57 -5.49
CA LEU A 35 12.24 -17.01 -6.35
C LEU A 35 13.43 -17.95 -6.54
N ASN A 36 13.36 -19.19 -6.06
CA ASN A 36 14.51 -20.10 -6.08
C ASN A 36 15.06 -20.37 -7.49
N GLU A 37 14.19 -20.40 -8.50
CA GLU A 37 14.58 -20.54 -9.91
C GLU A 37 14.59 -19.19 -10.61
N VAL A 38 15.75 -18.86 -11.20
CA VAL A 38 15.96 -17.65 -11.99
C VAL A 38 16.21 -18.05 -13.45
N ASP A 39 15.31 -17.60 -14.34
CA ASP A 39 15.45 -17.76 -15.79
C ASP A 39 15.78 -16.39 -16.42
N GLU A 40 17.07 -16.14 -16.67
CA GLU A 40 17.56 -14.88 -17.27
C GLU A 40 17.00 -14.62 -18.68
N GLY A 41 16.77 -15.70 -19.44
CA GLY A 41 16.18 -15.64 -20.77
C GLY A 41 14.73 -15.15 -20.70
N PHE A 42 13.97 -15.66 -19.73
CA PHE A 42 12.61 -15.19 -19.47
C PHE A 42 12.60 -13.74 -18.96
N VAL A 43 13.53 -13.34 -18.09
CA VAL A 43 13.64 -11.93 -17.68
C VAL A 43 13.90 -11.02 -18.89
N SER A 44 14.77 -11.41 -19.81
CA SER A 44 15.02 -10.66 -21.04
C SER A 44 13.76 -10.53 -21.92
N GLU A 45 12.97 -11.61 -22.02
CA GLU A 45 11.67 -11.61 -22.71
C GLU A 45 10.69 -10.62 -22.06
N ILE A 46 10.59 -10.64 -20.73
CA ILE A 46 9.74 -9.72 -19.95
C ILE A 46 10.14 -8.28 -20.22
N GLN A 47 11.42 -7.94 -20.12
CA GLN A 47 11.86 -6.55 -20.34
C GLN A 47 11.54 -6.08 -21.75
N LYS A 48 11.78 -6.92 -22.77
CA LYS A 48 11.45 -6.59 -24.16
C LYS A 48 9.95 -6.40 -24.37
N TYR A 49 9.12 -7.28 -23.80
CA TYR A 49 7.66 -7.16 -23.86
C TYR A 49 7.19 -5.83 -23.24
N TRP A 50 7.66 -5.50 -22.04
CA TRP A 50 7.25 -4.28 -21.34
C TRP A 50 7.77 -2.99 -22.00
N GLU A 51 8.97 -3.00 -22.57
CA GLU A 51 9.45 -1.88 -23.41
C GLU A 51 8.56 -1.67 -24.63
N ASN A 52 8.22 -2.75 -25.35
CA ASN A 52 7.40 -2.65 -26.57
C ASN A 52 5.96 -2.19 -26.31
N HIS A 53 5.33 -2.68 -25.25
CA HIS A 53 3.91 -2.44 -24.99
C HIS A 53 3.63 -1.27 -24.04
N TYR A 54 4.58 -0.93 -23.17
CA TYR A 54 4.39 0.09 -22.13
C TYR A 54 5.46 1.19 -22.15
N GLY A 55 6.58 0.99 -22.85
CA GLY A 55 7.64 1.99 -23.02
C GLY A 55 8.67 2.04 -21.89
N LYS A 56 8.78 0.99 -21.06
CA LYS A 56 9.79 0.92 -20.00
C LYS A 56 10.07 -0.51 -19.54
N THR A 57 11.24 -0.71 -18.95
CA THR A 57 11.58 -1.90 -18.17
C THR A 57 10.90 -1.91 -16.79
N ILE A 58 10.78 -3.09 -16.21
CA ILE A 58 10.03 -3.33 -14.98
C ILE A 58 10.76 -4.26 -14.02
N ASP A 59 10.28 -4.33 -12.78
CA ASP A 59 10.76 -5.28 -11.78
C ASP A 59 10.22 -6.70 -12.09
N PRO A 60 11.07 -7.69 -12.44
CA PRO A 60 10.62 -9.01 -12.87
C PRO A 60 10.20 -9.93 -11.72
N SER A 61 10.34 -9.50 -10.45
CA SER A 61 10.14 -10.36 -9.28
C SER A 61 8.80 -11.10 -9.26
N LEU A 62 7.71 -10.44 -9.66
CA LEU A 62 6.40 -11.08 -9.70
C LEU A 62 6.29 -12.13 -10.81
N HIS A 63 6.98 -11.92 -11.94
CA HIS A 63 6.95 -12.87 -13.05
C HIS A 63 7.73 -14.13 -12.70
N LEU A 64 8.90 -13.97 -12.07
CA LEU A 64 9.67 -15.10 -11.54
C LEU A 64 8.86 -15.85 -10.48
N ALA A 65 8.24 -15.14 -9.53
CA ALA A 65 7.36 -15.75 -8.53
C ALA A 65 6.18 -16.50 -9.16
N PHE A 66 5.57 -15.93 -10.20
CA PHE A 66 4.47 -16.56 -10.93
C PHE A 66 4.93 -17.82 -11.67
N MET A 67 6.10 -17.78 -12.33
CA MET A 67 6.69 -18.92 -13.02
C MET A 67 7.02 -20.05 -12.05
N ASN A 68 7.73 -19.76 -10.96
CA ASN A 68 8.09 -20.75 -9.94
C ASN A 68 6.85 -21.37 -9.27
N TYR A 69 5.77 -20.58 -9.09
CA TYR A 69 4.54 -21.07 -8.49
C TYR A 69 3.67 -21.90 -9.44
N THR A 70 3.54 -21.47 -10.69
CA THR A 70 2.56 -22.03 -11.64
C THR A 70 3.16 -22.91 -12.73
N GLY A 71 4.50 -22.89 -12.88
CA GLY A 71 5.21 -23.48 -14.01
C GLY A 71 5.05 -22.72 -15.33
N LYS A 72 4.35 -21.57 -15.35
CA LYS A 72 4.02 -20.83 -16.58
C LYS A 72 4.90 -19.60 -16.75
N ARG A 73 5.50 -19.47 -17.93
CA ARG A 73 6.13 -18.23 -18.40
C ARG A 73 5.06 -17.33 -19.02
N ASP A 74 4.71 -16.24 -18.36
CA ASP A 74 3.76 -15.25 -18.89
C ASP A 74 4.26 -13.81 -18.65
N SER A 75 4.72 -13.17 -19.73
CA SER A 75 5.24 -11.80 -19.74
C SER A 75 4.15 -10.74 -19.50
N ARG A 76 2.85 -11.12 -19.56
CA ARG A 76 1.69 -10.24 -19.37
C ARG A 76 1.36 -9.99 -17.89
N VAL A 77 2.04 -10.67 -16.97
CA VAL A 77 1.83 -10.48 -15.53
C VAL A 77 2.17 -9.04 -15.12
N ILE A 78 1.29 -8.38 -14.38
CA ILE A 78 1.45 -6.95 -14.08
C ILE A 78 2.02 -6.75 -12.67
N PRO A 79 3.20 -6.12 -12.51
CA PRO A 79 3.75 -5.80 -11.19
C PRO A 79 2.78 -4.92 -10.38
N GLY A 80 2.52 -5.30 -9.14
CA GLY A 80 1.51 -4.63 -8.30
C GLY A 80 1.73 -3.12 -8.13
N LYS A 81 2.99 -2.66 -8.14
CA LYS A 81 3.28 -1.21 -8.09
C LYS A 81 2.82 -0.48 -9.36
N ILE A 82 3.09 -1.05 -10.53
CA ILE A 82 2.65 -0.46 -11.82
C ILE A 82 1.13 -0.45 -11.84
N MET A 83 0.48 -1.56 -11.44
CA MET A 83 -0.97 -1.53 -11.47
C MET A 83 -1.57 -0.51 -10.51
N ARG A 84 -1.05 -0.43 -9.28
CA ARG A 84 -1.60 0.44 -8.23
C ARG A 84 -1.33 1.92 -8.44
N GLU A 85 -0.18 2.25 -9.03
CA GLU A 85 0.27 3.64 -9.15
C GLU A 85 0.07 4.23 -10.55
N GLU A 86 -0.19 3.41 -11.56
CA GLU A 86 -0.25 3.85 -12.95
C GLU A 86 -1.51 3.35 -13.67
N ILE A 87 -1.74 2.04 -13.73
CA ILE A 87 -2.87 1.47 -14.51
C ILE A 87 -4.22 1.75 -13.85
N LEU A 88 -4.45 1.34 -12.59
CA LEU A 88 -5.74 1.56 -11.93
C LEU A 88 -6.09 3.06 -11.81
N PRO A 89 -5.16 3.96 -11.48
CA PRO A 89 -5.44 5.40 -11.48
C PRO A 89 -5.85 6.00 -12.83
N VAL A 90 -5.52 5.36 -13.95
CA VAL A 90 -6.01 5.72 -15.28
C VAL A 90 -7.39 5.12 -15.54
N LEU A 91 -7.61 3.87 -15.13
CA LEU A 91 -8.86 3.14 -15.37
C LEU A 91 -10.00 3.54 -14.41
N ASN A 92 -9.69 4.05 -13.22
CA ASN A 92 -10.65 4.33 -12.15
C ASN A 92 -10.59 5.80 -11.71
N ASP A 93 -11.75 6.46 -11.59
CA ASP A 93 -11.82 7.75 -10.90
C ASP A 93 -11.79 7.56 -9.38
N TYR A 94 -10.60 7.68 -8.81
CA TYR A 94 -10.41 7.51 -7.38
C TYR A 94 -10.97 8.64 -6.50
N ASN A 95 -11.41 9.77 -7.05
CA ASN A 95 -12.19 10.72 -6.25
C ASN A 95 -13.56 10.15 -5.89
N MET A 96 -14.17 9.40 -6.81
CA MET A 96 -15.48 8.76 -6.60
C MET A 96 -15.41 7.48 -5.77
N SER A 97 -14.22 6.89 -5.60
CA SER A 97 -14.07 5.67 -4.79
C SER A 97 -14.43 5.82 -3.31
N ILE A 98 -14.46 7.05 -2.78
CA ILE A 98 -14.88 7.31 -1.38
C ILE A 98 -16.40 7.14 -1.25
N PHE A 99 -17.16 7.66 -2.21
CA PHE A 99 -18.62 7.51 -2.24
C PHE A 99 -19.03 6.04 -2.31
N TYR A 100 -18.48 5.30 -3.28
CA TYR A 100 -18.73 3.86 -3.40
C TYR A 100 -18.10 3.02 -2.28
N GLY A 101 -17.24 3.62 -1.45
CA GLY A 101 -16.56 2.93 -0.35
C GLY A 101 -17.38 2.86 0.93
N ASP A 102 -18.43 3.68 1.07
CA ASP A 102 -19.27 3.68 2.25
C ASP A 102 -20.29 2.54 2.20
N LYS A 103 -20.09 1.53 3.05
CA LYS A 103 -20.94 0.34 3.11
C LYS A 103 -22.38 0.65 3.50
N ASN A 104 -22.64 1.79 4.14
CA ASN A 104 -24.00 2.23 4.47
C ASN A 104 -24.84 2.58 3.22
N LEU A 105 -24.18 2.87 2.10
CA LEU A 105 -24.83 3.30 0.87
C LEU A 105 -24.94 2.17 -0.17
N TYR A 106 -24.60 0.93 0.16
CA TYR A 106 -24.55 -0.16 -0.83
C TYR A 106 -25.91 -0.51 -1.41
N ASP A 107 -26.97 -0.47 -0.62
CA ASP A 107 -28.35 -0.66 -1.06
C ASP A 107 -28.82 0.44 -2.04
N ILE A 108 -28.24 1.64 -1.96
CA ILE A 108 -28.56 2.74 -2.89
C ILE A 108 -27.63 2.73 -4.11
N SER A 109 -26.34 2.52 -3.90
CA SER A 109 -25.29 2.76 -4.91
C SER A 109 -24.87 1.52 -5.69
N ILE A 110 -25.02 0.33 -5.12
CA ILE A 110 -24.69 -0.95 -5.76
C ILE A 110 -25.96 -1.72 -6.07
N ASP A 111 -26.97 -1.65 -5.20
CA ASP A 111 -28.30 -2.25 -5.37
C ASP A 111 -28.20 -3.70 -5.89
N SER A 112 -27.44 -4.52 -5.14
CA SER A 112 -27.23 -5.91 -5.51
C SER A 112 -28.54 -6.70 -5.38
N PRO A 113 -28.88 -7.58 -6.34
CA PRO A 113 -30.08 -8.42 -6.27
C PRO A 113 -30.05 -9.39 -5.08
N SER A 114 -28.86 -9.67 -4.53
CA SER A 114 -28.67 -10.45 -3.31
C SER A 114 -27.51 -9.86 -2.52
N SER A 115 -27.76 -9.45 -1.28
CA SER A 115 -26.74 -8.86 -0.40
C SER A 115 -26.95 -9.25 1.06
N ALA A 116 -25.92 -9.04 1.87
CA ALA A 116 -26.02 -9.20 3.31
C ALA A 116 -27.10 -8.26 3.87
N GLU A 117 -28.13 -8.84 4.50
CA GLU A 117 -29.28 -8.08 4.99
C GLU A 117 -28.85 -7.06 6.04
N THR A 118 -29.03 -5.78 5.73
CA THR A 118 -28.70 -4.67 6.61
C THR A 118 -29.95 -4.27 7.37
N ILE A 119 -29.90 -4.37 8.70
CA ILE A 119 -31.07 -4.12 9.56
C ILE A 119 -31.03 -2.74 10.21
N LEU A 120 -29.84 -2.15 10.34
CA LEU A 120 -29.63 -0.86 10.98
C LEU A 120 -28.39 -0.19 10.41
N LYS A 121 -28.46 1.11 10.20
CA LYS A 121 -27.33 1.97 9.84
C LYS A 121 -27.24 3.12 10.82
N ASN A 122 -26.03 3.59 11.05
CA ASN A 122 -25.76 4.86 11.69
C ASN A 122 -24.88 5.68 10.76
N ILE A 123 -25.35 6.87 10.38
CA ILE A 123 -24.64 7.80 9.50
C ILE A 123 -24.62 9.15 10.21
N ASN A 124 -23.42 9.66 10.53
CA ASN A 124 -23.26 10.94 11.23
C ASN A 124 -24.15 11.06 12.49
N GLY A 125 -24.24 9.98 13.28
CA GLY A 125 -25.02 9.93 14.51
C GLY A 125 -26.53 9.71 14.35
N THR A 126 -27.07 9.70 13.13
CA THR A 126 -28.49 9.40 12.88
C THR A 126 -28.67 7.93 12.52
N TYR A 127 -29.69 7.29 13.10
CA TYR A 127 -30.04 5.90 12.83
C TYR A 127 -31.02 5.79 11.66
N PHE A 128 -30.83 4.76 10.84
CA PHE A 128 -31.71 4.43 9.72
C PHE A 128 -32.04 2.94 9.74
N ASP A 129 -33.28 2.59 9.41
CA ASP A 129 -33.71 1.20 9.27
C ASP A 129 -33.35 0.63 7.87
N THR A 130 -33.85 -0.57 7.56
CA THR A 130 -33.63 -1.25 6.27
C THR A 130 -34.25 -0.53 5.07
N TYR A 131 -35.18 0.40 5.29
CA TYR A 131 -35.86 1.17 4.25
C TYR A 131 -35.26 2.57 4.07
N ASN A 132 -34.19 2.88 4.82
CA ASN A 132 -33.56 4.19 4.90
C ASN A 132 -34.44 5.27 5.57
N ASP A 133 -35.43 4.86 6.35
CA ASP A 133 -36.19 5.80 7.18
C ASP A 133 -35.38 6.16 8.43
N SER A 134 -35.30 7.46 8.74
CA SER A 134 -34.64 7.94 9.95
C SER A 134 -35.45 7.54 11.18
N ILE A 135 -34.77 6.95 12.17
CA ILE A 135 -35.39 6.48 13.41
C ILE A 135 -34.61 6.99 14.63
N ASP A 136 -35.29 7.05 15.77
CA ASP A 136 -34.63 7.31 17.04
C ASP A 136 -33.89 6.07 17.59
N ILE A 137 -33.07 6.29 18.62
CA ILE A 137 -32.27 5.24 19.25
C ILE A 137 -33.12 4.17 19.95
N GLU A 138 -34.33 4.51 20.40
CA GLU A 138 -35.23 3.56 21.04
C GLU A 138 -35.78 2.55 20.02
N ASN A 139 -36.19 3.02 18.84
CA ASN A 139 -36.63 2.18 17.74
C ASN A 139 -35.46 1.38 17.16
N ALA A 140 -34.27 1.97 17.05
CA ALA A 140 -33.06 1.24 16.67
C ALA A 140 -32.76 0.09 17.65
N SER A 141 -32.87 0.34 18.96
CA SER A 141 -32.71 -0.69 20.00
C SER A 141 -33.74 -1.83 19.83
N LYS A 142 -35.02 -1.49 19.62
CA LYS A 142 -36.08 -2.47 19.38
C LYS A 142 -35.81 -3.33 18.15
N ILE A 143 -35.28 -2.74 17.07
CA ILE A 143 -34.91 -3.50 15.85
C ILE A 143 -33.83 -4.54 16.19
N LEU A 144 -32.77 -4.15 16.89
CA LEU A 144 -31.69 -5.07 17.27
C LEU A 144 -32.21 -6.22 18.15
N LEU A 145 -33.03 -5.91 19.16
CA LEU A 145 -33.56 -6.88 20.13
C LEU A 145 -34.56 -7.88 19.54
N LYS A 146 -35.29 -7.49 18.48
CA LYS A 146 -36.28 -8.35 17.80
C LYS A 146 -35.64 -9.42 16.91
N ASN A 147 -34.34 -9.35 16.65
CA ASN A 147 -33.68 -10.33 15.79
C ASN A 147 -33.47 -11.67 16.54
N ASN A 148 -33.73 -12.77 15.84
CA ASN A 148 -33.53 -14.14 16.34
C ASN A 148 -32.26 -14.80 15.77
N THR A 149 -31.39 -14.01 15.15
CA THR A 149 -30.14 -14.47 14.55
C THR A 149 -28.98 -13.64 15.09
N ASP A 150 -27.78 -14.22 15.05
CA ASP A 150 -26.58 -13.46 15.32
C ASP A 150 -26.44 -12.31 14.30
N LEU A 151 -25.88 -11.20 14.75
CA LEU A 151 -25.66 -10.01 13.93
C LEU A 151 -24.17 -9.72 13.79
N ILE A 152 -23.84 -8.94 12.79
CA ILE A 152 -22.50 -8.41 12.54
C ILE A 152 -22.60 -6.89 12.57
N ILE A 153 -21.87 -6.26 13.49
CA ILE A 153 -21.67 -4.81 13.51
C ILE A 153 -20.31 -4.47 12.91
N LYS A 154 -20.27 -3.45 12.05
CA LYS A 154 -19.04 -3.02 11.37
C LYS A 154 -19.03 -1.52 11.08
N PRO A 155 -17.86 -0.85 11.14
CA PRO A 155 -17.74 0.51 10.65
C PRO A 155 -17.93 0.55 9.13
N SER A 156 -18.64 1.56 8.62
CA SER A 156 -19.03 1.60 7.21
C SER A 156 -17.90 2.05 6.27
N GLN A 157 -16.95 2.85 6.77
CA GLN A 157 -15.85 3.45 5.99
C GLN A 157 -14.47 2.82 6.25
N THR A 158 -14.44 1.64 6.87
CA THR A 158 -13.19 0.90 7.13
C THR A 158 -13.02 -0.27 6.17
N ASN A 159 -11.77 -0.73 6.01
CA ASN A 159 -11.40 -1.87 5.17
C ASN A 159 -10.66 -2.93 6.00
N ASN A 160 -10.43 -4.11 5.42
CA ASN A 160 -9.67 -5.21 6.04
C ASN A 160 -10.28 -5.72 7.38
N GLY A 161 -11.60 -5.65 7.52
CA GLY A 161 -12.31 -6.16 8.67
C GLY A 161 -12.01 -5.47 10.01
N HIS A 162 -11.37 -4.30 10.01
CA HIS A 162 -11.11 -3.55 11.24
C HIS A 162 -12.42 -3.10 11.88
N GLY A 163 -12.57 -3.39 13.18
CA GLY A 163 -13.79 -3.07 13.91
C GLY A 163 -14.99 -3.97 13.64
N ILE A 164 -14.91 -5.00 12.79
CA ILE A 164 -16.01 -5.98 12.66
C ILE A 164 -16.12 -6.80 13.95
N ARG A 165 -17.32 -6.89 14.52
CA ARG A 165 -17.64 -7.74 15.67
C ARG A 165 -18.97 -8.49 15.47
N LYS A 166 -19.07 -9.65 16.11
CA LYS A 166 -20.30 -10.44 16.16
C LYS A 166 -21.11 -10.03 17.40
N LEU A 167 -22.41 -9.84 17.22
CA LEU A 167 -23.36 -9.64 18.31
C LEU A 167 -24.25 -10.88 18.39
N ASN A 168 -24.32 -11.51 19.56
CA ASN A 168 -25.26 -12.60 19.78
C ASN A 168 -26.57 -12.02 20.34
N VAL A 169 -27.68 -12.31 19.70
CA VAL A 169 -29.00 -11.88 20.18
C VAL A 169 -29.73 -13.08 20.74
N LYS A 170 -30.02 -13.06 22.04
CA LYS A 170 -30.69 -14.17 22.74
C LYS A 170 -31.46 -13.63 23.94
N ASP A 171 -32.65 -14.18 24.20
CA ASP A 171 -33.47 -13.88 25.37
C ASP A 171 -33.67 -12.35 25.57
N GLU A 172 -33.99 -11.63 24.48
CA GLU A 172 -34.14 -10.16 24.46
C GLU A 172 -32.91 -9.39 24.98
N ASN A 173 -31.71 -9.96 24.82
CA ASN A 173 -30.45 -9.33 25.16
C ASN A 173 -29.48 -9.39 23.97
N ILE A 174 -28.63 -8.37 23.87
CA ILE A 174 -27.53 -8.32 22.91
C ILE A 174 -26.24 -8.58 23.68
N TYR A 175 -25.45 -9.54 23.22
CA TYR A 175 -24.16 -9.86 23.80
C TYR A 175 -23.04 -9.46 22.84
N LEU A 176 -22.02 -8.81 23.39
CA LEU A 176 -20.75 -8.55 22.72
C LEU A 176 -19.62 -9.10 23.59
N ASP A 177 -18.81 -10.00 23.02
CA ASP A 177 -17.71 -10.67 23.71
C ASP A 177 -18.16 -11.31 25.05
N GLY A 178 -19.38 -11.88 25.06
CA GLY A 178 -19.98 -12.54 26.23
C GLY A 178 -20.66 -11.60 27.23
N ASN A 179 -20.56 -10.27 27.07
CA ASN A 179 -21.17 -9.29 27.97
C ASN A 179 -22.46 -8.73 27.39
N ILE A 180 -23.48 -8.52 28.22
CA ILE A 180 -24.71 -7.83 27.81
C ILE A 180 -24.37 -6.37 27.50
N VAL A 181 -24.78 -5.90 26.33
CA VAL A 181 -24.57 -4.53 25.87
C VAL A 181 -25.89 -3.91 25.40
N SER A 182 -26.02 -2.60 25.56
CA SER A 182 -27.11 -1.82 24.96
C SER A 182 -26.63 -1.10 23.70
N ILE A 183 -27.56 -0.55 22.92
CA ILE A 183 -27.23 0.27 21.75
C ILE A 183 -26.33 1.46 22.10
N TYR A 184 -26.47 2.06 23.29
CA TYR A 184 -25.60 3.14 23.77
C TYR A 184 -24.14 2.68 23.95
N HIS A 185 -23.92 1.43 24.37
CA HIS A 185 -22.55 0.88 24.46
C HIS A 185 -21.96 0.69 23.06
N LEU A 186 -22.77 0.25 22.08
CA LEU A 186 -22.33 0.14 20.70
C LEU A 186 -22.00 1.53 20.12
N GLU A 187 -22.81 2.55 20.40
CA GLU A 187 -22.53 3.93 20.02
C GLU A 187 -21.24 4.46 20.66
N ASP A 188 -20.94 4.12 21.92
CA ASP A 188 -19.67 4.53 22.53
C ASP A 188 -18.44 3.89 21.85
N ILE A 189 -18.56 2.64 21.40
CA ILE A 189 -17.48 1.90 20.72
C ILE A 189 -17.26 2.40 19.29
N TYR A 190 -18.34 2.53 18.52
CA TYR A 190 -18.28 2.84 17.09
C TYR A 190 -18.37 4.32 16.78
N LYS A 191 -18.88 5.12 17.73
CA LYS A 191 -19.25 6.54 17.58
C LYS A 191 -20.32 6.72 16.51
N GLU A 192 -19.90 6.87 15.27
CA GLU A 192 -20.76 7.14 14.13
C GLU A 192 -20.28 6.35 12.91
N ASN A 193 -21.09 6.27 11.86
CA ASN A 193 -20.72 5.66 10.58
C ASN A 193 -20.44 4.15 10.72
N PHE A 194 -21.45 3.42 11.20
CA PHE A 194 -21.44 1.96 11.31
C PHE A 194 -22.76 1.37 10.78
N MET A 195 -22.76 0.06 10.58
CA MET A 195 -23.95 -0.69 10.19
C MET A 195 -24.04 -2.00 10.95
N VAL A 196 -25.25 -2.53 11.04
CA VAL A 196 -25.55 -3.85 11.58
C VAL A 196 -26.24 -4.68 10.52
N GLN A 197 -25.72 -5.89 10.29
CA GLN A 197 -26.22 -6.86 9.32
C GLN A 197 -26.55 -8.18 10.01
N LYS A 198 -27.44 -8.98 9.42
CA LYS A 198 -27.60 -10.37 9.85
C LYS A 198 -26.33 -11.18 9.54
N ALA A 199 -25.94 -12.06 10.45
CA ALA A 199 -24.84 -12.99 10.19
C ALA A 199 -25.24 -13.98 9.08
N ILE A 200 -24.36 -14.13 8.09
CA ILE A 200 -24.59 -15.04 6.97
C ILE A 200 -24.25 -16.47 7.39
N LYS A 201 -25.16 -17.41 7.14
CA LYS A 201 -24.87 -18.84 7.21
C LYS A 201 -24.33 -19.31 5.86
N GLN A 202 -23.07 -19.72 5.82
CA GLN A 202 -22.43 -20.16 4.58
C GLN A 202 -22.83 -21.57 4.17
N HIS A 203 -22.67 -21.86 2.87
CA HIS A 203 -22.69 -23.22 2.36
C HIS A 203 -21.65 -24.09 3.06
N THR A 204 -22.00 -25.34 3.39
CA THR A 204 -21.13 -26.26 4.13
C THR A 204 -19.77 -26.46 3.44
N ASN A 205 -19.77 -26.58 2.11
CA ASN A 205 -18.56 -26.71 1.30
C ASN A 205 -17.56 -25.56 1.54
N LEU A 206 -18.01 -24.28 1.45
CA LEU A 206 -17.11 -23.14 1.66
C LEU A 206 -16.81 -22.86 3.13
N ALA A 207 -17.68 -23.29 4.06
CA ALA A 207 -17.40 -23.19 5.48
C ALA A 207 -16.32 -24.18 5.94
N ALA A 208 -16.23 -25.36 5.30
CA ALA A 208 -15.40 -26.48 5.77
C ALA A 208 -13.91 -26.15 5.96
N PRO A 209 -13.22 -25.39 5.07
CA PRO A 209 -11.81 -25.08 5.28
C PRO A 209 -11.53 -24.24 6.53
N HIS A 210 -12.44 -23.33 6.88
CA HIS A 210 -12.32 -22.52 8.09
C HIS A 210 -13.72 -22.12 8.62
N PRO A 211 -14.36 -22.97 9.45
CA PRO A 211 -15.75 -22.78 9.89
C PRO A 211 -15.97 -21.56 10.79
N SER A 212 -14.90 -21.04 11.41
CA SER A 212 -14.97 -19.90 12.31
C SER A 212 -15.18 -18.57 11.57
N SER A 213 -14.84 -18.48 10.27
CA SER A 213 -14.98 -17.25 9.47
C SER A 213 -16.03 -17.34 8.38
N VAL A 214 -16.45 -16.16 7.89
CA VAL A 214 -17.17 -16.04 6.62
C VAL A 214 -16.14 -16.08 5.48
N ASN A 215 -15.94 -17.25 4.86
CA ASN A 215 -15.02 -17.44 3.73
C ASN A 215 -15.60 -16.91 2.43
N THR A 216 -14.91 -16.03 1.71
CA THR A 216 -15.49 -15.34 0.54
C THR A 216 -14.81 -15.71 -0.78
N LEU A 217 -15.53 -15.51 -1.87
CA LEU A 217 -15.00 -15.46 -3.22
C LEU A 217 -14.65 -14.02 -3.57
N ARG A 218 -13.38 -13.77 -3.85
CA ARG A 218 -12.90 -12.51 -4.44
C ARG A 218 -13.02 -12.63 -5.95
N MET A 219 -14.08 -12.04 -6.52
CA MET A 219 -14.34 -12.01 -7.96
C MET A 219 -13.92 -10.68 -8.55
N VAL A 220 -13.28 -10.67 -9.71
CA VAL A 220 -12.81 -9.44 -10.34
C VAL A 220 -13.57 -9.17 -11.64
N THR A 221 -14.08 -7.95 -11.77
CA THR A 221 -14.69 -7.46 -13.01
C THR A 221 -13.95 -6.27 -13.57
N PHE A 222 -14.00 -6.13 -14.88
CA PHE A 222 -13.40 -5.04 -15.63
C PHE A 222 -14.33 -4.54 -16.72
N ARG A 223 -14.60 -3.23 -16.74
CA ARG A 223 -15.36 -2.56 -17.79
C ARG A 223 -14.39 -2.04 -18.84
N TRP A 224 -14.59 -2.45 -20.09
CA TRP A 224 -13.78 -2.03 -21.22
C TRP A 224 -14.62 -1.99 -22.49
N LYS A 225 -14.56 -0.86 -23.24
CA LYS A 225 -15.31 -0.67 -24.50
C LYS A 225 -16.77 -1.13 -24.40
N ASP A 226 -17.51 -0.54 -23.45
CA ASP A 226 -18.93 -0.79 -23.18
C ASP A 226 -19.30 -2.17 -22.63
N GLU A 227 -18.33 -3.06 -22.42
CA GLU A 227 -18.57 -4.39 -21.88
C GLU A 227 -18.01 -4.54 -20.47
N ILE A 228 -18.81 -5.05 -19.54
CA ILE A 228 -18.32 -5.53 -18.25
C ILE A 228 -17.91 -7.00 -18.41
N LYS A 229 -16.65 -7.29 -18.11
CA LYS A 229 -16.04 -8.62 -18.21
C LYS A 229 -15.76 -9.17 -16.82
N TYR A 230 -16.00 -10.46 -16.66
CA TYR A 230 -15.43 -11.24 -15.57
C TYR A 230 -13.98 -11.58 -15.92
N LEU A 231 -13.04 -11.40 -14.98
CA LEU A 231 -11.62 -11.70 -15.20
C LEU A 231 -11.21 -13.02 -14.52
N PHE A 232 -11.42 -13.12 -13.21
CA PHE A 232 -11.05 -14.29 -12.43
C PHE A 232 -11.66 -14.25 -11.03
N THR A 233 -11.57 -15.39 -10.33
CA THR A 233 -11.97 -15.57 -8.95
C THR A 233 -10.88 -16.31 -8.17
N PHE A 234 -10.78 -15.99 -6.89
CA PHE A 234 -10.13 -16.87 -5.92
C PHE A 234 -10.92 -16.83 -4.60
N ALA A 235 -10.98 -17.96 -3.90
CA ALA A 235 -11.51 -18.01 -2.54
C ALA A 235 -10.50 -17.44 -1.54
N ARG A 236 -11.03 -16.90 -0.45
CA ARG A 236 -10.29 -16.42 0.72
C ARG A 236 -10.82 -17.18 1.93
N PHE A 237 -9.89 -17.80 2.64
CA PHE A 237 -10.18 -18.50 3.89
C PHE A 237 -9.55 -17.75 5.07
N GLY A 238 -10.25 -17.75 6.20
CA GLY A 238 -9.75 -17.19 7.46
C GLY A 238 -8.51 -17.91 7.98
N LYS A 239 -8.03 -17.47 9.14
CA LYS A 239 -6.91 -18.10 9.84
C LYS A 239 -7.09 -17.91 11.34
N ASP A 240 -6.48 -18.80 12.12
CA ASP A 240 -6.35 -18.70 13.58
C ASP A 240 -7.70 -18.60 14.32
N ASN A 241 -8.75 -19.22 13.76
CA ASN A 241 -10.12 -19.20 14.27
C ASN A 241 -10.74 -17.79 14.39
N ASP A 242 -10.21 -16.79 13.67
CA ASP A 242 -10.84 -15.47 13.55
C ASP A 242 -12.17 -15.58 12.80
N ILE A 243 -13.13 -14.71 13.11
CA ILE A 243 -14.41 -14.61 12.39
C ILE A 243 -14.27 -14.02 10.97
N LYS A 244 -13.08 -13.51 10.63
CA LYS A 244 -12.79 -12.77 9.40
C LYS A 244 -11.91 -13.58 8.45
N ASP A 245 -12.19 -13.50 7.16
CA ASP A 245 -11.33 -13.99 6.09
C ASP A 245 -10.34 -12.91 5.60
N ASN A 246 -9.73 -12.18 6.55
CA ASN A 246 -8.83 -11.09 6.18
C ASN A 246 -7.48 -11.63 5.69
N ALA A 247 -7.37 -11.76 4.37
CA ALA A 247 -6.14 -12.21 3.72
C ALA A 247 -4.90 -11.37 4.09
N ASN A 248 -5.07 -10.07 4.39
CA ASN A 248 -3.97 -9.16 4.80
C ASN A 248 -3.44 -9.43 6.23
N ALA A 249 -4.01 -10.39 6.96
CA ALA A 249 -3.54 -10.88 8.25
C ALA A 249 -3.00 -12.32 8.15
N GLY A 250 -2.56 -12.75 6.96
CA GLY A 250 -2.05 -14.11 6.73
C GLY A 250 -3.10 -15.09 6.20
N GLY A 251 -4.24 -14.60 5.71
CA GLY A 251 -5.30 -15.46 5.18
C GLY A 251 -4.92 -16.13 3.85
N ILE A 252 -5.62 -17.23 3.58
CA ILE A 252 -5.26 -18.21 2.56
C ILE A 252 -6.08 -17.97 1.31
N ARG A 253 -5.42 -17.94 0.14
CA ARG A 253 -6.08 -17.72 -1.15
C ARG A 253 -5.98 -18.95 -2.02
N LEU A 254 -7.12 -19.46 -2.46
CA LEU A 254 -7.19 -20.60 -3.37
C LEU A 254 -7.83 -20.16 -4.67
N GLY A 255 -7.14 -20.37 -5.79
CA GLY A 255 -7.70 -20.01 -7.09
C GLY A 255 -9.00 -20.77 -7.38
N VAL A 256 -9.84 -20.17 -8.22
CA VAL A 256 -11.04 -20.82 -8.76
C VAL A 256 -10.96 -20.74 -10.28
N LYS A 257 -11.11 -21.89 -10.94
CA LYS A 257 -11.17 -22.00 -12.39
C LYS A 257 -12.46 -21.37 -12.91
N ASP A 258 -12.51 -21.06 -14.20
CA ASP A 258 -13.70 -20.45 -14.79
C ASP A 258 -14.93 -21.39 -14.79
N THR A 259 -14.73 -22.69 -14.55
CA THR A 259 -15.78 -23.70 -14.33
C THR A 259 -16.38 -23.68 -12.92
N GLY A 260 -15.77 -22.97 -11.96
CA GLY A 260 -16.16 -22.99 -10.55
C GLY A 260 -15.42 -24.04 -9.69
N GLU A 261 -14.55 -24.84 -10.31
CA GLU A 261 -13.65 -25.76 -9.60
C GLU A 261 -12.53 -25.00 -8.87
N PHE A 262 -12.16 -25.47 -7.68
CA PHE A 262 -11.00 -24.95 -6.98
C PHE A 262 -9.70 -25.52 -7.57
N PHE A 263 -8.61 -24.77 -7.45
CA PHE A 263 -7.28 -25.38 -7.48
C PHE A 263 -7.04 -26.19 -6.19
N ASP A 264 -5.95 -26.94 -6.15
CA ASP A 264 -5.54 -27.80 -5.05
C ASP A 264 -4.48 -27.16 -4.14
N VAL A 265 -3.74 -26.17 -4.65
CA VAL A 265 -2.71 -25.43 -3.91
C VAL A 265 -3.15 -23.99 -3.68
N ALA A 266 -3.21 -23.60 -2.41
CA ALA A 266 -3.46 -22.24 -1.98
C ALA A 266 -2.13 -21.47 -1.78
N VAL A 267 -2.21 -20.15 -1.80
CA VAL A 267 -1.09 -19.24 -1.53
C VAL A 267 -1.46 -18.22 -0.45
N SER A 268 -0.54 -17.99 0.48
CA SER A 268 -0.68 -17.02 1.56
C SER A 268 -0.05 -15.66 1.21
N ASP A 269 -0.22 -14.71 2.13
CA ASP A 269 0.27 -13.33 2.05
C ASP A 269 1.81 -13.16 2.10
N ASP A 270 2.53 -14.18 2.53
CA ASP A 270 3.99 -14.25 2.50
C ASP A 270 4.51 -15.09 1.32
N GLY A 271 3.63 -15.65 0.49
CA GLY A 271 3.98 -16.46 -0.66
C GLY A 271 4.15 -17.95 -0.35
N GLN A 272 3.87 -18.39 0.88
CA GLN A 272 3.87 -19.81 1.23
C GLN A 272 2.72 -20.52 0.49
N THR A 273 2.99 -21.76 0.09
CA THR A 273 2.03 -22.60 -0.61
C THR A 273 1.47 -23.66 0.33
N HIS A 274 0.19 -23.99 0.16
CA HIS A 274 -0.55 -24.84 1.09
C HIS A 274 -1.49 -25.78 0.34
N THR A 275 -1.31 -27.09 0.50
CA THR A 275 -2.30 -28.10 0.09
C THR A 275 -3.38 -28.31 1.17
N HIS A 276 -3.06 -27.94 2.41
CA HIS A 276 -3.96 -28.02 3.55
C HIS A 276 -4.07 -26.67 4.25
N HIS A 277 -5.24 -26.35 4.78
CA HIS A 277 -5.47 -25.14 5.54
C HIS A 277 -4.60 -25.15 6.82
N PRO A 278 -3.77 -24.12 7.06
CA PRO A 278 -2.76 -24.15 8.11
C PRO A 278 -3.33 -24.17 9.53
N THR A 279 -4.57 -23.73 9.73
CA THR A 279 -5.23 -23.72 11.06
C THR A 279 -6.02 -25.01 11.33
N THR A 280 -6.73 -25.54 10.33
CA THR A 280 -7.73 -26.61 10.52
C THR A 280 -7.24 -27.95 9.97
N GLY A 281 -6.19 -27.96 9.15
CA GLY A 281 -5.71 -29.15 8.46
C GLY A 281 -6.62 -29.59 7.30
N TYR A 282 -7.61 -28.81 6.92
CA TYR A 282 -8.53 -29.17 5.83
C TYR A 282 -7.78 -29.28 4.49
N CYS A 283 -7.94 -30.39 3.77
CA CYS A 283 -7.30 -30.62 2.47
C CYS A 283 -8.06 -29.86 1.37
N PHE A 284 -7.41 -28.92 0.68
CA PHE A 284 -8.09 -28.11 -0.34
C PHE A 284 -8.57 -28.90 -1.56
N ALA A 285 -7.96 -30.06 -1.83
CA ALA A 285 -8.41 -30.96 -2.89
C ALA A 285 -9.80 -31.59 -2.61
N ASP A 286 -10.27 -31.55 -1.36
CA ASP A 286 -11.58 -32.07 -0.97
C ASP A 286 -12.72 -31.04 -1.19
N LEU A 287 -12.42 -29.82 -1.64
CA LEU A 287 -13.44 -28.82 -1.95
C LEU A 287 -14.21 -29.22 -3.21
N GLU A 288 -15.54 -29.26 -3.09
CA GLU A 288 -16.41 -29.46 -4.24
C GLU A 288 -16.48 -28.18 -5.09
N PRO A 289 -16.79 -28.27 -6.40
CA PRO A 289 -17.01 -27.09 -7.23
C PRO A 289 -18.14 -26.19 -6.70
N ILE A 290 -18.03 -24.88 -6.95
CA ILE A 290 -19.08 -23.92 -6.56
C ILE A 290 -20.34 -24.19 -7.40
N PRO A 291 -21.51 -24.45 -6.79
CA PRO A 291 -22.73 -24.69 -7.53
C PRO A 291 -23.15 -23.43 -8.30
N ASN A 292 -23.62 -23.60 -9.53
CA ASN A 292 -24.13 -22.52 -10.39
C ASN A 292 -23.18 -21.31 -10.49
N PHE A 293 -21.87 -21.55 -10.67
CA PHE A 293 -20.86 -20.49 -10.63
C PHE A 293 -21.09 -19.34 -11.63
N ASP A 294 -21.81 -19.57 -12.73
CA ASP A 294 -22.19 -18.48 -13.66
C ASP A 294 -23.15 -17.45 -13.02
N GLU A 295 -23.98 -17.84 -12.05
CA GLU A 295 -24.82 -16.92 -11.27
C GLU A 295 -23.94 -15.95 -10.46
N PHE A 296 -22.82 -16.44 -9.92
CA PHE A 296 -21.82 -15.63 -9.19
C PHE A 296 -21.11 -14.64 -10.11
N LYS A 297 -20.82 -15.04 -11.36
CA LYS A 297 -20.27 -14.11 -12.35
C LYS A 297 -21.31 -13.05 -12.71
N GLN A 298 -22.57 -13.45 -12.87
CA GLN A 298 -23.63 -12.55 -13.28
C GLN A 298 -23.92 -11.49 -12.21
N ILE A 299 -24.06 -11.87 -10.94
CA ILE A 299 -24.26 -10.90 -9.83
C ILE A 299 -23.09 -9.91 -9.73
N ALA A 300 -21.84 -10.35 -9.90
CA ALA A 300 -20.69 -9.44 -9.88
C ALA A 300 -20.75 -8.42 -11.02
N LYS A 301 -21.18 -8.84 -12.22
CA LYS A 301 -21.38 -7.95 -13.37
C LYS A 301 -22.55 -6.99 -13.14
N ASP A 302 -23.65 -7.45 -12.56
CA ASP A 302 -24.82 -6.63 -12.27
C ASP A 302 -24.52 -5.56 -11.21
N CYS A 303 -23.84 -5.92 -10.12
CA CYS A 303 -23.33 -4.95 -9.16
C CYS A 303 -22.39 -3.91 -9.82
N HIS A 304 -21.55 -4.35 -10.77
CA HIS A 304 -20.64 -3.45 -11.48
C HIS A 304 -21.39 -2.46 -12.38
N LYS A 305 -22.56 -2.81 -12.94
CA LYS A 305 -23.35 -1.87 -13.77
C LYS A 305 -23.69 -0.58 -13.02
N ASN A 306 -23.93 -0.67 -11.71
CA ASN A 306 -24.31 0.49 -10.88
C ASN A 306 -23.11 1.35 -10.45
N ILE A 307 -21.87 0.87 -10.63
CA ILE A 307 -20.65 1.65 -10.36
C ILE A 307 -20.08 2.22 -11.67
N LEU A 308 -20.42 3.48 -11.95
CA LEU A 308 -20.15 4.11 -13.25
C LEU A 308 -18.70 4.63 -13.37
N HIS A 309 -18.11 5.07 -12.27
CA HIS A 309 -16.83 5.79 -12.27
C HIS A 309 -15.59 4.89 -12.14
N LEU A 310 -15.79 3.62 -11.82
CA LEU A 310 -14.72 2.66 -11.56
C LEU A 310 -14.84 1.49 -12.55
N ASN A 311 -13.85 1.35 -13.43
CA ASN A 311 -13.83 0.29 -14.44
C ASN A 311 -13.23 -1.01 -13.92
N PHE A 312 -12.42 -1.00 -12.86
CA PHE A 312 -11.84 -2.21 -12.28
C PHE A 312 -12.27 -2.36 -10.83
N ILE A 313 -12.96 -3.47 -10.51
CA ILE A 313 -13.54 -3.70 -9.18
C ILE A 313 -13.31 -5.15 -8.76
N SER A 314 -13.03 -5.35 -7.47
CA SER A 314 -13.00 -6.68 -6.88
C SER A 314 -14.13 -6.85 -5.86
N TRP A 315 -14.95 -7.87 -6.03
CA TRP A 315 -16.15 -8.15 -5.28
C TRP A 315 -15.89 -9.27 -4.29
N ASP A 316 -16.34 -9.10 -3.06
CA ASP A 316 -16.41 -10.15 -2.06
C ASP A 316 -17.82 -10.72 -2.06
N ILE A 317 -17.95 -11.97 -2.49
CA ILE A 317 -19.21 -12.69 -2.60
C ILE A 317 -19.15 -13.92 -1.72
N VAL A 318 -20.22 -14.16 -0.96
CA VAL A 318 -20.38 -15.34 -0.11
C VAL A 318 -21.26 -16.36 -0.80
N VAL A 319 -20.93 -17.64 -0.66
CA VAL A 319 -21.82 -18.74 -1.04
C VAL A 319 -22.77 -19.00 0.13
N ASN A 320 -24.04 -18.66 -0.05
CA ASN A 320 -25.08 -18.82 0.95
C ASN A 320 -25.38 -20.29 1.24
N PHE A 321 -26.08 -20.60 2.34
CA PHE A 321 -26.42 -21.97 2.72
C PHE A 321 -27.16 -22.77 1.63
N ASP A 322 -27.87 -22.10 0.73
CA ASP A 322 -28.61 -22.68 -0.40
C ASP A 322 -27.80 -22.72 -1.71
N GLY A 323 -26.51 -22.36 -1.66
CA GLY A 323 -25.61 -22.34 -2.81
C GLY A 323 -25.66 -21.06 -3.64
N LYS A 324 -26.51 -20.08 -3.29
CA LYS A 324 -26.66 -18.83 -4.05
C LYS A 324 -25.63 -17.76 -3.65
N PRO A 325 -25.31 -16.79 -4.53
CA PRO A 325 -24.40 -15.71 -4.19
C PRO A 325 -25.04 -14.67 -3.26
N ILE A 326 -24.24 -14.18 -2.30
CA ILE A 326 -24.56 -12.99 -1.48
C ILE A 326 -23.42 -11.97 -1.64
N PHE A 327 -23.75 -10.77 -2.14
CA PHE A 327 -22.81 -9.65 -2.15
C PHE A 327 -22.49 -9.19 -0.72
N LEU A 328 -21.20 -9.08 -0.40
CA LEU A 328 -20.72 -8.64 0.91
C LEU A 328 -20.01 -7.27 0.86
N GLU A 329 -19.04 -7.12 -0.05
CA GLU A 329 -18.20 -5.93 -0.10
C GLU A 329 -17.61 -5.67 -1.50
N ALA A 330 -17.43 -4.39 -1.86
CA ALA A 330 -16.72 -3.97 -3.07
C ALA A 330 -15.35 -3.35 -2.72
N ASN A 331 -14.31 -3.76 -3.43
CA ASN A 331 -12.92 -3.36 -3.21
C ASN A 331 -12.34 -2.65 -4.45
N PHE A 332 -11.93 -1.39 -4.30
CA PHE A 332 -11.46 -0.55 -5.41
C PHE A 332 -9.93 -0.42 -5.50
N ALA A 333 -9.21 -0.95 -4.49
CA ALA A 333 -7.77 -0.72 -4.35
C ALA A 333 -6.87 -1.71 -5.10
N GLY A 334 -7.41 -2.84 -5.57
CA GLY A 334 -6.70 -3.87 -6.34
C GLY A 334 -5.36 -4.33 -5.72
N LEU A 335 -5.37 -5.31 -4.81
CA LEU A 335 -4.15 -5.91 -4.25
C LEU A 335 -3.58 -7.02 -5.17
N LEU A 336 -3.10 -6.62 -6.36
CA LEU A 336 -3.04 -7.50 -7.53
C LEU A 336 -1.86 -8.47 -7.64
N SER A 337 -0.74 -8.24 -6.94
CA SER A 337 0.37 -9.19 -6.99
C SER A 337 -0.06 -10.58 -6.54
N TYR A 338 -0.82 -10.68 -5.44
CA TYR A 338 -1.36 -11.95 -4.95
C TYR A 338 -2.56 -12.44 -5.76
N TYR A 339 -3.29 -11.54 -6.44
CA TYR A 339 -4.44 -11.95 -7.24
C TYR A 339 -3.99 -12.82 -8.41
N GLN A 340 -2.91 -12.40 -9.11
CA GLN A 340 -2.39 -13.14 -10.26
C GLN A 340 -1.78 -14.46 -9.83
N LEU A 341 -1.08 -14.50 -8.68
CA LEU A 341 -0.60 -15.75 -8.10
C LEU A 341 -1.77 -16.67 -7.76
N ALA A 342 -2.74 -16.22 -6.95
CA ALA A 342 -3.88 -17.02 -6.52
C ALA A 342 -4.73 -17.51 -7.70
N ALA A 343 -5.03 -16.64 -8.67
CA ALA A 343 -5.82 -16.99 -9.85
C ALA A 343 -5.02 -17.74 -10.93
N GLN A 344 -3.69 -17.82 -10.79
CA GLN A 344 -2.75 -18.43 -11.73
C GLN A 344 -2.91 -17.93 -13.18
N LYS A 345 -3.22 -16.64 -13.34
CA LYS A 345 -3.39 -15.96 -14.64
C LYS A 345 -3.04 -14.46 -14.58
N PRO A 346 -2.58 -13.85 -15.68
CA PRO A 346 -2.40 -12.40 -15.77
C PRO A 346 -3.75 -11.67 -15.65
N VAL A 347 -3.74 -10.45 -15.10
CA VAL A 347 -4.99 -9.74 -14.73
C VAL A 347 -5.96 -9.59 -15.90
N PHE A 348 -5.47 -9.12 -17.05
CA PHE A 348 -6.30 -8.79 -18.20
C PHE A 348 -6.33 -9.88 -19.27
N GLY A 349 -5.63 -11.01 -19.07
CA GLY A 349 -5.54 -12.06 -20.08
C GLY A 349 -5.11 -11.51 -21.43
N ASP A 350 -5.90 -11.78 -22.45
CA ASP A 350 -5.63 -11.37 -23.84
C ASP A 350 -5.82 -9.87 -24.09
N LEU A 351 -6.46 -9.14 -23.17
CA LEU A 351 -6.59 -7.68 -23.25
C LEU A 351 -5.32 -6.95 -22.79
N THR A 352 -4.34 -7.65 -22.22
CA THR A 352 -3.20 -7.01 -21.54
C THR A 352 -2.46 -6.03 -22.46
N ASP A 353 -2.14 -6.43 -23.69
CA ASP A 353 -1.40 -5.61 -24.65
C ASP A 353 -2.11 -4.28 -24.94
N GLU A 354 -3.42 -4.35 -25.19
CA GLU A 354 -4.25 -3.19 -25.48
C GLU A 354 -4.31 -2.24 -24.27
N ILE A 355 -4.50 -2.78 -23.07
CA ILE A 355 -4.57 -1.99 -21.84
C ILE A 355 -3.24 -1.32 -21.53
N LEU A 356 -2.13 -2.03 -21.69
CA LEU A 356 -0.79 -1.46 -21.48
C LEU A 356 -0.54 -0.28 -22.42
N GLN A 357 -0.86 -0.42 -23.71
CA GLN A 357 -0.69 0.64 -24.69
C GLN A 357 -1.62 1.84 -24.41
N TYR A 358 -2.88 1.58 -24.08
CA TYR A 358 -3.83 2.64 -23.70
C TYR A 358 -3.34 3.44 -22.50
N VAL A 359 -2.97 2.75 -21.40
CA VAL A 359 -2.48 3.41 -20.18
C VAL A 359 -1.20 4.17 -20.45
N SER A 360 -0.25 3.59 -21.19
CA SER A 360 1.01 4.27 -21.55
C SER A 360 0.74 5.58 -22.30
N ASN A 361 -0.24 5.60 -23.20
CA ASN A 361 -0.62 6.81 -23.93
C ASN A 361 -1.32 7.85 -23.03
N GLU A 362 -2.24 7.44 -22.17
CA GLU A 362 -2.91 8.33 -21.22
C GLU A 362 -1.91 9.00 -20.25
N LEU A 363 -0.91 8.26 -19.78
CA LEU A 363 0.10 8.78 -18.84
C LEU A 363 1.01 9.85 -19.48
N LYS A 364 1.12 9.90 -20.81
CA LYS A 364 1.88 10.94 -21.52
C LYS A 364 1.16 12.30 -21.48
N THR A 365 -0.17 12.30 -21.42
CA THR A 365 -0.99 13.52 -21.51
C THR A 365 -1.54 13.94 -20.15
N LYS A 366 -1.83 12.98 -19.27
CA LYS A 366 -2.53 13.22 -18.02
C LYS A 366 -1.85 12.51 -16.85
N LYS A 367 -1.64 13.26 -15.77
CA LYS A 367 -1.23 12.67 -14.49
C LYS A 367 -2.46 12.08 -13.80
N PRO A 368 -2.49 10.77 -13.51
CA PRO A 368 -3.68 10.14 -12.97
C PRO A 368 -3.83 10.46 -11.48
N ILE A 369 -5.07 10.40 -11.01
CA ILE A 369 -5.41 10.65 -9.62
C ILE A 369 -5.30 9.35 -8.83
N LEU A 370 -4.38 9.31 -7.88
CA LEU A 370 -4.24 8.16 -7.00
C LEU A 370 -5.35 8.11 -5.96
N MET A 371 -5.57 6.92 -5.40
CA MET A 371 -6.37 6.73 -4.18
C MET A 371 -5.97 7.73 -3.09
N GLN A 372 -6.96 8.21 -2.33
CA GLN A 372 -6.74 9.19 -1.26
C GLN A 372 -5.66 8.73 -0.26
N LYS A 373 -5.66 7.45 0.14
CA LYS A 373 -4.65 6.88 1.04
C LYS A 373 -3.23 6.96 0.47
N ASP A 374 -3.07 6.84 -0.84
CA ASP A 374 -1.75 6.90 -1.50
C ASP A 374 -1.27 8.32 -1.69
N ARG A 375 -2.17 9.25 -2.00
CA ARG A 375 -1.87 10.69 -1.98
C ARG A 375 -1.35 11.11 -0.61
N ARG A 376 -2.09 10.77 0.46
CA ARG A 376 -1.69 11.05 1.86
C ARG A 376 -0.34 10.44 2.22
N ARG A 377 -0.09 9.17 1.88
CA ARG A 377 1.20 8.51 2.13
C ARG A 377 2.36 9.22 1.41
N ARG A 378 2.17 9.64 0.15
CA ARG A 378 3.18 10.38 -0.62
C ARG A 378 3.45 11.76 0.00
N GLU A 379 2.41 12.47 0.42
CA GLU A 379 2.52 13.76 1.10
C GLU A 379 3.28 13.63 2.43
N GLN A 380 2.92 12.65 3.26
CA GLN A 380 3.62 12.37 4.52
C GLN A 380 5.11 12.05 4.30
N LYS A 381 5.43 11.25 3.26
CA LYS A 381 6.82 10.96 2.90
C LYS A 381 7.56 12.23 2.48
N LYS A 382 6.95 13.09 1.66
CA LYS A 382 7.52 14.37 1.23
C LYS A 382 7.78 15.29 2.43
N GLN A 383 6.80 15.43 3.33
CA GLN A 383 6.95 16.23 4.55
C GLN A 383 8.06 15.68 5.46
N LYS A 384 8.20 14.35 5.57
CA LYS A 384 9.26 13.72 6.36
C LYS A 384 10.65 14.06 5.80
N ILE A 385 10.83 14.00 4.48
CA ILE A 385 12.09 14.36 3.80
C ILE A 385 12.40 15.84 4.02
N GLN A 386 11.43 16.73 3.78
CA GLN A 386 11.60 18.18 3.99
C GLN A 386 11.96 18.52 5.44
N ARG A 387 11.37 17.83 6.42
CA ARG A 387 11.74 17.98 7.85
C ARG A 387 13.18 17.53 8.13
N GLN A 388 13.67 16.49 7.45
CA GLN A 388 15.06 16.03 7.59
C GLN A 388 16.04 17.02 6.98
N GLU A 389 15.76 17.51 5.76
CA GLU A 389 16.55 18.54 5.09
C GLU A 389 16.60 19.83 5.91
N LEU A 390 15.46 20.29 6.44
CA LEU A 390 15.40 21.48 7.30
C LEU A 390 16.26 21.32 8.55
N LYS A 391 16.25 20.15 9.20
CA LYS A 391 17.13 19.87 10.35
C LYS A 391 18.61 19.92 9.97
N GLN A 392 18.97 19.42 8.79
CA GLN A 392 20.35 19.45 8.30
C GLN A 392 20.81 20.88 7.99
N ILE A 393 19.97 21.68 7.33
CA ILE A 393 20.24 23.09 7.04
C ILE A 393 20.34 23.91 8.33
N GLN A 394 19.46 23.64 9.33
CA GLN A 394 19.54 24.29 10.63
C GLN A 394 20.87 24.00 11.34
N LYS A 395 21.34 22.75 11.30
CA LYS A 395 22.65 22.37 11.85
C LYS A 395 23.79 23.12 11.14
N GLN A 396 23.80 23.10 9.80
CA GLN A 396 24.80 23.83 9.01
C GLN A 396 24.81 25.34 9.31
N ASN A 397 23.63 25.95 9.49
CA ASN A 397 23.52 27.36 9.84
C ASN A 397 24.09 27.69 11.23
N VAL A 398 23.95 26.78 12.20
CA VAL A 398 24.58 26.95 13.53
C VAL A 398 26.10 26.90 13.40
N ASP A 399 26.63 25.93 12.65
CA ASP A 399 28.07 25.79 12.42
C ASP A 399 28.66 27.00 11.68
N LEU A 400 27.98 27.48 10.64
CA LEU A 400 28.37 28.69 9.90
C LEU A 400 28.32 29.96 10.76
N LYS A 401 27.35 30.07 11.67
CA LYS A 401 27.30 31.20 12.62
C LYS A 401 28.49 31.17 13.57
N LYS A 402 28.89 29.99 14.06
CA LYS A 402 30.07 29.82 14.91
C LYS A 402 31.35 30.20 14.16
N GLN A 403 31.54 29.68 12.94
CA GLN A 403 32.69 30.02 12.09
C GLN A 403 32.75 31.52 11.79
N ASN A 404 31.61 32.16 11.51
CA ASN A 404 31.56 33.61 11.31
C ASN A 404 31.95 34.41 12.56
N GLN A 405 31.57 33.94 13.76
CA GLN A 405 32.01 34.57 15.02
C GLN A 405 33.53 34.43 15.23
N GLU A 406 34.07 33.24 14.96
CA GLU A 406 35.52 32.97 15.03
C GLU A 406 36.29 33.86 14.04
N LEU A 407 35.87 33.93 12.78
CA LEU A 407 36.46 34.80 11.75
C LEU A 407 36.41 36.28 12.16
N LYS A 408 35.28 36.76 12.69
CA LYS A 408 35.17 38.15 13.19
C LYS A 408 36.16 38.43 14.31
N SER A 409 36.34 37.48 15.23
CA SER A 409 37.30 37.61 16.34
C SER A 409 38.76 37.63 15.83
N ALA A 410 39.09 36.78 14.85
CA ALA A 410 40.40 36.71 14.24
C ALA A 410 40.74 37.99 13.44
N LEU A 411 39.77 38.50 12.66
CA LEU A 411 39.91 39.77 11.94
C LEU A 411 40.15 40.94 12.89
N LYS A 412 39.40 41.00 14.01
CA LYS A 412 39.62 42.03 15.04
C LYS A 412 41.03 41.97 15.61
N LYS A 413 41.52 40.78 15.94
CA LYS A 413 42.89 40.58 16.45
C LYS A 413 43.93 41.04 15.42
N ARG A 414 43.77 40.62 14.16
CA ARG A 414 44.70 40.98 13.08
C ARG A 414 44.73 42.48 12.80
N ASN A 415 43.56 43.14 12.88
CA ASN A 415 43.48 44.59 12.71
C ASN A 415 44.24 45.33 13.82
N ASN A 416 44.12 44.87 15.07
CA ASN A 416 44.88 45.43 16.19
C ASN A 416 46.40 45.24 16.01
N GLU A 417 46.84 44.05 15.55
CA GLU A 417 48.26 43.79 15.24
C GLU A 417 48.78 44.71 14.12
N LEU A 418 47.97 44.98 13.10
CA LEU A 418 48.33 45.88 12.01
C LEU A 418 48.45 47.33 12.49
N MET A 419 47.54 47.80 13.36
CA MET A 419 47.65 49.13 13.96
C MET A 419 48.94 49.26 14.77
N ALA A 420 49.24 48.28 15.63
CA ALA A 420 50.47 48.30 16.43
C ALA A 420 51.74 48.35 15.56
N LYS A 421 51.79 47.57 14.47
CA LYS A 421 52.91 47.62 13.52
C LYS A 421 52.99 48.95 12.77
N ASN A 422 51.86 49.56 12.48
CA ASN A 422 51.83 50.87 11.82
C ASN A 422 52.39 51.95 12.76
N ASP A 423 52.04 51.90 14.04
CA ASP A 423 52.59 52.78 15.07
C ASP A 423 54.11 52.58 15.22
N GLU A 424 54.59 51.33 15.25
CA GLU A 424 56.03 51.01 15.26
C GLU A 424 56.77 51.53 14.02
N LEU A 425 56.14 51.42 12.84
CA LEU A 425 56.70 51.94 11.60
C LEU A 425 56.79 53.46 11.62
N GLU A 426 55.80 54.14 12.19
CA GLU A 426 55.77 55.60 12.34
C GLU A 426 56.86 56.08 13.30
N ASP A 427 57.00 55.45 14.48
CA ASP A 427 58.10 55.73 15.42
C ASP A 427 59.48 55.46 14.77
N THR A 428 59.60 54.41 13.97
CA THR A 428 60.85 54.11 13.24
C THR A 428 61.14 55.18 12.18
N LYS A 429 60.13 55.66 11.46
CA LYS A 429 60.27 56.76 10.49
C LYS A 429 60.68 58.04 11.19
N ASP A 430 60.10 58.35 12.35
CA ASP A 430 60.45 59.52 13.14
C ASP A 430 61.88 59.45 13.66
N LYS A 431 62.30 58.30 14.19
CA LYS A 431 63.71 58.04 14.58
C LYS A 431 64.66 58.17 13.39
N TYR A 432 64.31 57.58 12.23
CA TYR A 432 65.10 57.71 11.01
C TYR A 432 65.22 59.18 10.58
N ASN A 433 64.11 59.91 10.54
CA ASN A 433 64.08 61.33 10.22
C ASN A 433 64.94 62.13 11.20
N TYR A 434 64.82 61.87 12.51
CA TYR A 434 65.65 62.50 13.54
C TYR A 434 67.14 62.26 13.32
N ILE A 435 67.55 61.01 13.05
CA ILE A 435 68.95 60.64 12.79
C ILE A 435 69.47 61.37 11.55
N VAL A 436 68.74 61.33 10.43
CA VAL A 436 69.16 61.96 9.16
C VAL A 436 69.34 63.48 9.30
N HIS A 437 68.59 64.12 10.20
CA HIS A 437 68.67 65.56 10.46
C HIS A 437 69.58 65.93 11.65
N SER A 438 70.17 64.95 12.34
CA SER A 438 71.05 65.17 13.49
C SER A 438 72.42 65.75 13.08
N LYS A 439 73.05 66.51 14.00
CA LYS A 439 74.39 67.06 13.79
C LYS A 439 75.44 65.96 13.52
N SER A 440 75.41 64.88 14.29
CA SER A 440 76.29 63.70 14.13
C SER A 440 76.23 63.11 12.71
N TRP A 441 75.04 62.94 12.16
CA TRP A 441 74.86 62.47 10.79
C TRP A 441 75.47 63.45 9.79
N ARG A 442 75.20 64.75 9.92
CA ARG A 442 75.78 65.77 9.02
C ARG A 442 77.32 65.80 9.09
N PHE A 443 77.93 65.65 10.26
CA PHE A 443 79.39 65.63 10.42
C PHE A 443 80.08 64.36 9.90
N THR A 444 79.40 63.22 9.94
CA THR A 444 79.95 61.94 9.44
C THR A 444 79.74 61.73 7.93
N GLN A 445 79.13 62.69 7.22
CA GLN A 445 78.81 62.58 5.79
C GLN A 445 80.03 62.29 4.89
N PRO A 446 81.22 62.91 5.08
CA PRO A 446 82.40 62.63 4.26
C PRO A 446 82.91 61.18 4.43
N PHE A 447 82.97 60.68 5.66
CA PHE A 447 83.42 59.32 5.98
C PHE A 447 82.47 58.25 5.43
N ARG A 448 81.17 58.53 5.38
CA ARG A 448 80.17 57.60 4.84
C ARG A 448 80.16 57.54 3.32
N PHE A 449 80.53 58.64 2.66
CA PHE A 449 80.79 58.65 1.21
C PHE A 449 82.02 57.78 0.88
N LEU A 450 83.08 57.87 1.68
CA LEU A 450 84.28 57.03 1.59
C LEU A 450 83.98 55.53 1.81
N LEU A 451 83.23 55.17 2.86
CA LEU A 451 82.86 53.77 3.13
C LEU A 451 81.96 53.14 2.05
N LYS A 452 81.09 53.94 1.40
CA LYS A 452 80.23 53.46 0.30
C LYS A 452 81.03 53.16 -0.97
N SER A 453 82.15 53.86 -1.18
CA SER A 453 83.10 53.59 -2.26
C SER A 453 84.01 52.37 -2.00
N ILE A 454 84.11 51.91 -0.75
CA ILE A 454 84.91 50.73 -0.36
C ILE A 454 84.09 49.43 -0.34
N LYS A 455 82.75 49.51 -0.30
CA LYS A 455 81.83 48.36 -0.26
C LYS A 455 81.21 48.00 -1.61
N LYS A 456 81.68 48.58 -2.71
CA LYS A 456 81.21 48.27 -4.05
C LYS A 456 82.19 47.36 -4.78
#